data_AF-A0A654CA30-F1
#
_entry.id   AF-A0A654CA30-F1
#
_cell.length_a   1.000
_cell.length_b   1.000
_cell.length_c   1.000
_cell.angle_alpha   90.00
_cell.angle_beta   90.00
_cell.angle_gamma   90.00
#
_symmetry.space_group_name_H-M   'P 1'
#
loop_
_entity.id
_entity.type
_entity.pdbx_description
1 polymer ?
#
loop_
_entity_poly.entity_id
_entity_poly.type
_entity_poly.pdbx_seq_one_letter_code
_entity_poly.pdbx_strand_id
1 'polypeptide(L)'
;MIELESIVSGHNISDARAAFYYLSRYIKQADYFEEYEKDFFDDDFQSAPSKEAKKLTLLLIDLVEKISGKKAAEFSDDEYMKWMDAINMVESKLDPEPSKAVKESAESTIEELFLPQIGKNT
;
A
#
# COMPACT_ATOMS: atom_id res chain seq x y z
N MET A 1 13.99 4.91 10.40
CA MET A 1 13.19 5.04 9.16
C MET A 1 13.81 4.33 7.95
N ILE A 2 15.03 3.79 8.06
CA ILE A 2 15.72 2.98 7.03
C ILE A 2 15.12 1.56 6.90
N GLU A 3 14.39 1.10 7.92
CA GLU A 3 14.08 -0.32 8.10
C GLU A 3 12.93 -0.82 7.22
N LEU A 4 11.82 -0.08 7.08
CA LEU A 4 10.71 -0.48 6.20
C LEU A 4 11.14 -0.49 4.72
N GLU A 5 11.83 0.56 4.28
CA GLU A 5 12.35 0.69 2.92
C GLU A 5 13.34 -0.43 2.60
N SER A 6 14.16 -0.86 3.57
CA SER A 6 15.12 -1.95 3.37
C SER A 6 14.46 -3.31 3.08
N ILE A 7 13.26 -3.56 3.62
CA ILE A 7 12.55 -4.83 3.40
C ILE A 7 11.99 -4.91 1.98
N VAL A 8 11.54 -3.79 1.42
CA VAL A 8 10.92 -3.74 0.09
C VAL A 8 11.90 -3.38 -1.03
N SER A 9 13.10 -2.90 -0.69
CA SER A 9 14.14 -2.54 -1.64
C SER A 9 14.57 -3.75 -2.49
N GLY A 10 14.55 -3.57 -3.82
CA GLY A 10 14.93 -4.63 -4.78
C GLY A 10 13.81 -5.60 -5.13
N HIS A 11 12.62 -5.45 -4.54
CA HIS A 11 11.42 -6.17 -4.94
C HIS A 11 10.66 -5.41 -6.03
N ASN A 12 9.73 -6.11 -6.71
CA ASN A 12 8.84 -5.48 -7.67
C ASN A 12 7.96 -4.43 -6.97
N ILE A 13 7.80 -3.25 -7.57
CA ILE A 13 6.95 -2.16 -7.05
C ILE A 13 5.54 -2.67 -6.74
N SER A 14 4.98 -3.53 -7.58
CA SER A 14 3.65 -4.10 -7.35
C SER A 14 3.58 -4.94 -6.07
N ASP A 15 4.61 -5.74 -5.79
CA ASP A 15 4.66 -6.56 -4.57
C ASP A 15 4.92 -5.70 -3.33
N ALA A 16 5.76 -4.68 -3.45
CA ALA A 16 6.03 -3.72 -2.38
C ALA A 16 4.77 -2.93 -1.98
N ARG A 17 4.00 -2.44 -2.97
CA ARG A 17 2.72 -1.75 -2.75
C ARG A 17 1.68 -2.67 -2.13
N ALA A 18 1.55 -3.89 -2.66
CA ALA A 18 0.66 -4.89 -2.06
C ALA A 18 1.06 -5.16 -0.60
N ALA A 19 2.36 -5.28 -0.33
CA ALA A 19 2.85 -5.53 1.01
C ALA A 19 2.50 -4.42 2.01
N PHE A 20 2.68 -3.15 1.61
CA PHE A 20 2.28 -2.00 2.43
C PHE A 20 0.76 -1.89 2.60
N TYR A 21 -0.02 -2.18 1.56
CA TYR A 21 -1.48 -2.24 1.69
C TYR A 21 -1.93 -3.24 2.76
N TYR A 22 -1.42 -4.48 2.70
CA TYR A 22 -1.79 -5.51 3.67
C TYR A 22 -1.21 -5.25 5.07
N LEU A 23 -0.04 -4.60 5.18
CA LEU A 23 0.49 -4.14 6.47
C LEU A 23 -0.42 -3.08 7.10
N SER A 24 -0.83 -2.06 6.33
CA SER A 24 -1.74 -1.02 6.80
C SER A 24 -3.08 -1.61 7.25
N ARG A 25 -3.59 -2.59 6.49
CA ARG A 25 -4.80 -3.33 6.86
C ARG A 25 -4.61 -4.11 8.16
N TYR A 26 -3.50 -4.83 8.29
CA TYR A 26 -3.17 -5.58 9.50
C TYR A 26 -3.16 -4.69 10.74
N ILE A 27 -2.41 -3.58 10.69
CA ILE A 27 -2.32 -2.63 11.81
C ILE A 27 -3.70 -2.03 12.14
N LYS A 28 -4.51 -1.69 11.14
CA LYS A 28 -5.85 -1.13 11.33
C LYS A 28 -6.85 -2.11 11.94
N GLN A 29 -6.70 -3.40 11.63
CA GLN A 29 -7.65 -4.45 12.03
C GLN A 29 -7.11 -5.32 13.17
N ALA A 30 -5.96 -4.96 13.75
CA ALA A 30 -5.24 -5.78 14.72
C ALA A 30 -6.12 -6.22 15.90
N ASP A 31 -6.95 -5.31 16.42
CA ASP A 31 -7.88 -5.56 17.53
C ASP A 31 -8.97 -6.60 17.19
N TYR A 32 -9.28 -6.77 15.91
CA TYR A 32 -10.36 -7.63 15.44
C TYR A 32 -9.88 -9.04 15.04
N PHE A 33 -8.57 -9.27 14.89
CA PHE A 33 -8.04 -10.57 14.47
C PHE A 33 -7.97 -11.60 15.58
N GLU A 34 -7.96 -11.20 16.85
CA GLU A 34 -8.09 -12.16 17.96
C GLU A 34 -9.48 -12.81 18.00
N GLU A 35 -10.50 -12.13 17.46
CA GLU A 35 -11.89 -12.60 17.47
C GLU A 35 -12.33 -13.23 16.14
N TYR A 36 -11.68 -12.90 15.02
CA TYR A 36 -12.02 -13.39 13.68
C TYR A 36 -10.87 -14.21 13.06
N GLU A 37 -11.07 -15.52 12.88
CA GLU A 37 -10.16 -16.44 12.15
C GLU A 37 -10.04 -16.15 10.63
N LYS A 38 -10.41 -14.94 10.16
CA LYS A 38 -10.34 -14.60 8.73
C LYS A 38 -8.89 -14.22 8.39
N ASP A 39 -8.30 -14.91 7.41
CA ASP A 39 -7.01 -14.52 6.84
C ASP A 39 -7.12 -13.08 6.31
N PHE A 40 -6.29 -12.16 6.84
CA PHE A 40 -6.32 -10.76 6.44
C PHE A 40 -5.78 -10.54 5.01
N PHE A 41 -5.20 -11.57 4.40
CA PHE A 41 -4.90 -11.60 2.97
C PHE A 41 -6.12 -11.93 2.10
N ASP A 42 -7.17 -12.54 2.65
CA ASP A 42 -8.42 -12.83 1.92
C ASP A 42 -9.28 -11.56 1.87
N ASP A 43 -9.17 -10.86 0.74
CA ASP A 43 -10.00 -9.72 0.40
C ASP A 43 -11.00 -10.12 -0.69
N ASP A 44 -12.30 -9.99 -0.41
CA ASP A 44 -13.38 -10.41 -1.32
C ASP A 44 -13.41 -9.62 -2.65
N PHE A 45 -12.62 -8.54 -2.75
CA PHE A 45 -12.61 -7.59 -3.87
C PHE A 45 -11.27 -7.50 -4.62
N GLN A 46 -10.18 -8.12 -4.14
CA GLN A 46 -8.88 -8.13 -4.81
C GLN A 46 -8.39 -9.54 -5.08
N SER A 47 -7.66 -9.72 -6.17
CA SER A 47 -6.89 -10.94 -6.43
C SER A 47 -5.97 -11.22 -5.23
N ALA A 48 -5.94 -12.47 -4.75
CA ALA A 48 -5.07 -12.85 -3.66
C ALA A 48 -3.61 -12.40 -3.93
N PRO A 49 -2.90 -11.87 -2.91
CA PRO A 49 -1.56 -11.34 -3.12
C PRO A 49 -0.59 -12.42 -3.58
N SER A 50 0.44 -12.00 -4.31
CA SER A 50 1.53 -12.88 -4.70
C SER A 50 2.21 -13.49 -3.47
N LYS A 51 2.89 -14.63 -3.65
CA LYS A 51 3.66 -15.26 -2.56
C LYS A 51 4.73 -14.30 -2.00
N GLU A 52 5.34 -13.49 -2.86
CA GLU A 52 6.36 -12.54 -2.42
C GLU A 52 5.73 -11.38 -1.65
N ALA A 53 4.59 -10.84 -2.10
CA ALA A 53 3.85 -9.82 -1.36
C ALA A 53 3.44 -10.31 0.03
N LYS A 54 2.91 -11.54 0.15
CA LYS A 54 2.59 -12.14 1.46
C LYS A 54 3.81 -12.23 2.37
N LYS A 55 4.93 -12.69 1.84
CA LYS A 55 6.19 -12.81 2.59
C LYS A 55 6.70 -11.44 3.05
N LEU A 56 6.68 -10.44 2.18
CA LEU A 56 7.05 -9.07 2.52
C LEU A 56 6.15 -8.51 3.62
N THR A 57 4.83 -8.69 3.52
CA THR A 57 3.89 -8.25 4.56
C THR A 57 4.24 -8.86 5.91
N LEU A 58 4.48 -10.17 5.99
CA LEU A 58 4.82 -10.83 7.24
C LEU A 58 6.15 -10.32 7.84
N LEU A 59 7.16 -10.07 7.00
CA LEU A 59 8.42 -9.48 7.44
C LEU A 59 8.23 -8.04 7.97
N LEU A 60 7.38 -7.26 7.32
CA LEU A 60 7.06 -5.91 7.77
C LEU A 60 6.29 -5.92 9.10
N ILE A 61 5.36 -6.84 9.28
CA ILE A 61 4.64 -7.02 10.55
C ILE A 61 5.63 -7.35 11.67
N ASP A 62 6.48 -8.36 11.48
CA ASP A 62 7.49 -8.76 12.47
C ASP A 62 8.40 -7.58 12.84
N LEU A 63 8.86 -6.82 11.84
CA LEU A 63 9.67 -5.62 12.05
C LEU A 63 8.95 -4.57 12.90
N VAL A 64 7.71 -4.24 12.54
CA VAL A 64 6.89 -3.22 13.23
C VAL A 64 6.67 -3.61 14.69
N GLU A 65 6.24 -4.85 14.94
CA GLU A 65 5.98 -5.32 16.30
C GLU A 65 7.26 -5.43 17.13
N LYS A 66 8.37 -5.85 16.51
CA LYS A 66 9.68 -5.91 17.17
C LYS A 66 10.21 -4.53 17.55
N ILE A 67 10.01 -3.51 16.71
CA ILE A 67 10.40 -2.13 17.02
C ILE A 67 9.52 -1.54 18.11
N SER A 68 8.21 -1.81 18.06
CA SER A 68 7.25 -1.36 19.08
C SER A 68 7.40 -2.11 20.41
N GLY A 69 7.97 -3.33 20.38
CA GLY A 69 8.08 -4.21 21.54
C GLY A 69 6.75 -4.82 21.99
N LYS A 70 5.71 -4.75 21.15
CA LYS A 70 4.34 -5.20 21.44
C LYS A 70 3.56 -5.48 20.15
N LYS A 71 2.43 -6.16 20.27
CA LYS A 71 1.57 -6.49 19.14
C LYS A 71 0.87 -5.24 18.59
N ALA A 72 0.54 -5.28 17.29
CA ALA A 72 -0.19 -4.18 16.66
C ALA A 72 -1.56 -3.92 17.34
N ALA A 73 -2.18 -4.95 17.93
CA ALA A 73 -3.41 -4.85 18.70
C ALA A 73 -3.27 -4.10 20.04
N GLU A 74 -2.03 -3.80 20.45
CA GLU A 74 -1.72 -3.07 21.68
C GLU A 74 -1.23 -1.63 21.38
N PHE A 75 -1.34 -1.19 20.12
CA PHE A 75 -0.92 0.15 19.73
C PHE A 75 -1.91 1.19 20.26
N SER A 76 -1.37 2.29 20.79
CA SER A 76 -2.18 3.49 21.00
C SER A 76 -2.51 4.16 19.68
N ASP A 77 -3.49 5.07 19.68
CA ASP A 77 -3.82 5.90 18.51
C ASP A 77 -2.59 6.63 17.96
N ASP A 78 -1.72 7.15 18.83
CA ASP A 78 -0.49 7.84 18.44
C ASP A 78 0.51 6.91 17.74
N GLU A 79 0.64 5.67 18.22
CA GLU A 79 1.52 4.67 17.61
C GLU A 79 0.96 4.18 16.28
N TYR A 80 -0.36 3.96 16.20
CA TYR A 80 -1.07 3.68 14.96
C TYR A 80 -0.79 4.77 13.92
N MET A 81 -1.02 6.04 14.27
CA MET A 81 -0.81 7.17 13.34
C MET A 81 0.66 7.27 12.92
N LYS A 82 1.60 7.11 13.86
CA LYS A 82 3.04 7.08 13.56
C LYS A 82 3.40 6.01 12.53
N TRP A 83 2.84 4.82 12.63
CA TRP A 83 3.11 3.75 11.67
C TRP A 83 2.43 3.99 10.33
N MET A 84 1.21 4.51 10.30
CA MET A 84 0.54 4.91 9.05
C MET A 84 1.34 5.99 8.30
N ASP A 85 1.84 7.00 9.01
CA ASP A 85 2.67 8.04 8.42
C ASP A 85 3.99 7.49 7.88
N ALA A 86 4.63 6.58 8.61
CA ALA A 86 5.86 5.93 8.16
C ALA A 86 5.64 5.09 6.90
N ILE A 87 4.53 4.34 6.83
CA ILE A 87 4.16 3.56 5.64
C ILE A 87 3.92 4.49 4.45
N ASN A 88 3.09 5.53 4.61
CA ASN A 88 2.79 6.50 3.55
C ASN A 88 4.06 7.19 3.03
N MET A 89 4.98 7.55 3.93
CA MET A 89 6.22 8.21 3.56
C MET A 89 7.16 7.29 2.75
N VAL A 90 7.16 5.99 2.99
CA VAL A 90 7.96 5.04 2.20
C VAL A 90 7.23 4.68 0.90
N GLU A 91 5.93 4.40 0.96
CA GLU A 91 5.13 4.05 -0.23
C GLU A 91 5.15 5.16 -1.28
N SER A 92 5.05 6.42 -0.87
CA SER A 92 5.12 7.58 -1.78
C SER A 92 6.45 7.73 -2.53
N LYS A 93 7.50 7.02 -2.11
CA LYS A 93 8.81 6.98 -2.80
C LYS A 93 8.97 5.78 -3.72
N LEU A 94 8.06 4.80 -3.66
CA LEU A 94 8.12 3.61 -4.50
C LEU A 94 7.84 3.91 -5.97
N ASP A 95 6.91 4.84 -6.22
CA ASP A 95 6.58 5.25 -7.59
C ASP A 95 7.47 6.43 -8.02
N PRO A 96 8.22 6.30 -9.12
CA PRO A 96 8.88 7.45 -9.71
C PRO A 96 7.83 8.45 -10.21
N GLU A 97 8.13 9.74 -10.05
CA GLU A 97 7.32 10.82 -10.62
C GLU A 97 7.00 10.52 -12.10
N PRO A 98 5.71 10.54 -12.51
CA PRO A 98 5.34 10.22 -13.88
C PRO A 98 6.09 11.12 -14.87
N SER A 99 6.62 10.53 -15.94
CA SER A 99 7.32 11.31 -16.97
C SER A 99 6.39 12.38 -17.56
N LYS A 100 6.97 13.47 -18.07
CA LYS A 100 6.21 14.55 -18.73
C LYS A 100 5.26 14.03 -19.81
N ALA A 101 5.73 13.06 -20.61
CA ALA A 101 4.92 12.43 -21.65
C ALA A 101 3.70 11.65 -21.11
N VAL A 102 3.85 11.00 -19.95
CA VAL A 102 2.74 10.31 -19.28
C VAL A 102 1.73 11.32 -18.74
N LYS A 103 2.20 12.44 -18.18
CA LYS A 103 1.34 13.54 -17.71
C LYS A 103 0.56 14.17 -18.86
N GLU A 104 1.24 14.53 -19.94
CA GLU A 104 0.63 15.13 -21.14
C GLU A 104 -0.38 14.17 -21.80
N SER A 105 -0.07 12.87 -21.87
CA SER A 105 -1.00 11.86 -22.40
C SER A 105 -2.24 11.70 -21.50
N ALA A 106 -2.07 11.75 -20.18
CA ALA A 106 -3.18 11.68 -19.24
C ALA A 106 -4.07 12.92 -19.33
N GLU A 107 -3.48 14.12 -19.41
CA GLU A 107 -4.19 15.39 -19.63
C GLU A 107 -5.02 15.34 -20.92
N SER A 108 -4.42 14.92 -22.04
CA SER A 108 -5.14 14.77 -23.33
C SER A 108 -6.30 13.78 -23.24
N THR A 109 -6.12 12.66 -22.51
CA THR A 109 -7.18 11.65 -22.34
C THR A 109 -8.32 12.19 -21.49
N ILE A 110 -8.02 12.96 -20.44
CA ILE A 110 -9.02 13.63 -19.60
C ILE A 110 -9.79 14.67 -20.43
N GLU A 111 -9.09 15.48 -21.24
CA GLU A 111 -9.75 16.44 -22.14
C GLU A 111 -10.72 15.74 -23.11
N GLU A 112 -10.35 14.60 -23.68
CA GLU A 112 -11.22 13.82 -24.58
C GLU A 112 -12.43 13.19 -23.86
N LEU A 113 -12.27 12.77 -22.61
CA LEU A 113 -13.34 12.18 -21.81
C LEU A 113 -14.36 13.22 -21.31
N PHE A 114 -13.92 14.44 -21.02
CA PHE A 114 -14.76 15.50 -20.46
C PHE A 114 -15.23 16.56 -21.48
N LEU A 115 -14.62 16.62 -22.66
CA LEU A 115 -15.11 17.39 -23.80
C LEU A 115 -15.43 16.40 -24.93
N PRO A 116 -16.66 15.83 -25.00
CA PRO A 116 -17.04 15.11 -26.20
C PRO A 116 -16.89 16.08 -27.37
N GLN A 117 -16.11 15.70 -28.39
CA GLN A 117 -16.00 16.49 -29.61
C GLN A 117 -17.40 16.59 -30.24
N ILE A 118 -18.14 17.64 -29.90
CA ILE A 118 -19.36 18.01 -30.58
C ILE A 118 -18.94 18.43 -31.99
N GLY A 119 -19.09 17.50 -32.94
CA GLY A 119 -19.13 17.79 -34.36
C GLY A 119 -17.79 17.77 -35.09
N LYS A 120 -17.27 16.58 -35.38
CA LYS A 120 -16.73 16.32 -36.72
C LYS A 120 -17.82 15.64 -37.55
N ASN A 121 -18.74 16.45 -38.07
CA ASN A 121 -19.46 16.05 -39.27
C ASN A 121 -18.45 16.07 -40.43
N THR A 122 -18.46 14.96 -41.16
CA THR A 122 -17.93 14.71 -42.52
C THR A 122 -17.59 15.93 -43.36
#